data_AF-A0A957MDK7-F1
#
_entry.id   AF-A0A957MDK7-F1
#
_cell.length_a   1.000
_cell.length_b   1.000
_cell.length_c   1.000
_cell.angle_alpha   90.00
_cell.angle_beta   90.00
_cell.angle_gamma   90.00
#
_symmetry.space_group_name_H-M   'P 1'
#
loop_
_entity.id
_entity.type
_entity.pdbx_description
1 polymer ?
#
loop_
_entity_poly.entity_id
_entity_poly.type
_entity_poly.pdbx_seq_one_letter_code
_entity_poly.pdbx_strand_id
1 'polypeptide(L)'
;MTMQALSLADRIRAYVVAAIIDPARAAGRTTVTVRAGDIHAALDLENRLPAVCGALDAHKFYVESGVALTQRRGPKFGATAEWTLAL
;
A
#
# COMPACT_ATOMS: atom_id res chain seq x y z
N MET A 1 4.34 26.85 -9.98
CA MET A 1 3.59 25.68 -9.49
C MET A 1 4.01 24.48 -10.32
N THR A 2 5.03 23.74 -9.88
CA THR A 2 5.58 22.61 -10.66
C THR A 2 4.64 21.42 -10.55
N MET A 3 4.13 20.98 -11.70
CA MET A 3 3.40 19.74 -11.86
C MET A 3 4.40 18.59 -11.66
N GLN A 4 4.56 18.10 -10.42
CA GLN A 4 5.40 16.92 -10.17
C GLN A 4 4.70 15.70 -10.79
N ALA A 5 5.40 14.98 -11.65
CA ALA A 5 4.92 13.70 -12.16
C ALA A 5 4.78 12.72 -10.99
N LEU A 6 3.62 12.04 -10.89
CA LEU A 6 3.39 11.01 -9.88
C LEU A 6 4.47 9.93 -9.99
N SER A 7 5.20 9.66 -8.90
CA SER A 7 6.15 8.55 -8.89
C SER A 7 5.41 7.22 -8.91
N LEU A 8 6.11 6.13 -9.27
CA LEU A 8 5.55 4.78 -9.16
C LEU A 8 5.09 4.48 -7.71
N ALA A 9 5.85 4.94 -6.72
CA ALA A 9 5.47 4.77 -5.31
C ALA A 9 4.19 5.52 -4.96
N ASP A 10 3.99 6.73 -5.50
CA ASP A 10 2.74 7.48 -5.30
C ASP A 10 1.56 6.78 -5.98
N ARG A 11 1.75 6.22 -7.19
CA ARG A 11 0.73 5.40 -7.86
C ARG A 11 0.34 4.17 -7.04
N ILE A 12 1.31 3.48 -6.45
CA ILE A 12 1.07 2.31 -5.60
C ILE A 12 0.25 2.70 -4.37
N ARG A 13 0.63 3.78 -3.67
CA ARG A 13 -0.11 4.26 -2.50
C ARG A 13 -1.54 4.68 -2.85
N ALA A 14 -1.70 5.46 -3.92
CA ALA A 14 -3.02 5.90 -4.39
C ALA A 14 -3.93 4.72 -4.73
N TYR A 15 -3.38 3.68 -5.37
CA TYR A 15 -4.12 2.46 -5.65
C TYR A 15 -4.57 1.75 -4.36
N VAL A 16 -3.67 1.56 -3.40
CA VAL A 16 -3.98 0.89 -2.12
C VAL A 16 -5.06 1.66 -1.36
N VAL A 17 -5.02 2.99 -1.37
CA VAL A 17 -6.05 3.83 -0.75
C VAL A 17 -7.41 3.60 -1.42
N ALA A 18 -7.48 3.85 -2.73
CA ALA A 18 -8.75 3.82 -3.46
C ALA A 18 -9.36 2.41 -3.58
N ALA A 19 -8.53 1.38 -3.74
CA ALA A 19 -9.00 0.02 -4.00
C ALA A 19 -9.18 -0.83 -2.73
N ILE A 20 -8.54 -0.47 -1.61
CA ILE A 20 -8.50 -1.32 -0.42
C ILE A 20 -8.95 -0.56 0.83
N ILE A 21 -8.33 0.58 1.13
CA ILE A 21 -8.61 1.33 2.38
C ILE A 21 -9.99 1.97 2.33
N ASP A 22 -10.31 2.71 1.27
CA ASP A 22 -11.57 3.46 1.18
C ASP A 22 -12.79 2.52 1.18
N PRO A 23 -12.81 1.40 0.42
CA PRO A 23 -13.89 0.43 0.52
C PRO A 23 -13.98 -0.23 1.90
N ALA A 24 -12.85 -0.51 2.55
CA ALA A 24 -12.85 -1.11 3.88
C ALA A 24 -13.41 -0.15 4.95
N ARG A 25 -13.08 1.15 4.87
CA ARG A 25 -13.67 2.21 5.70
C ARG A 25 -15.16 2.36 5.46
N ALA A 26 -15.57 2.41 4.18
CA ALA A 26 -16.99 2.49 3.82
C ALA A 26 -17.80 1.28 4.32
N ALA A 27 -17.17 0.11 4.41
CA ALA A 27 -17.76 -1.10 4.98
C ALA A 27 -17.71 -1.17 6.52
N GLY A 28 -17.24 -0.12 7.21
CA GLY A 28 -17.14 -0.07 8.67
C GLY A 28 -16.07 -0.99 9.28
N ARG A 29 -15.09 -1.44 8.48
CA ARG A 29 -13.97 -2.24 9.01
C ARG A 29 -13.01 -1.36 9.78
N THR A 30 -12.45 -1.91 10.85
CA THR A 30 -11.44 -1.23 11.69
C THR A 30 -10.01 -1.60 11.31
N THR A 31 -9.84 -2.69 10.56
CA THR A 31 -8.54 -3.17 10.11
C THR A 31 -8.60 -3.75 8.70
N VAL A 32 -7.47 -3.71 8.01
CA VAL A 32 -7.29 -4.37 6.71
C VAL A 32 -5.88 -4.93 6.59
N THR A 33 -5.71 -6.03 5.87
CA THR A 33 -4.39 -6.57 5.53
C THR A 33 -4.14 -6.39 4.04
N VAL A 34 -3.01 -5.79 3.70
CA VAL A 34 -2.55 -5.56 2.33
C VAL A 34 -1.39 -6.50 2.05
N ARG A 35 -1.45 -7.26 0.95
CA ARG A 35 -0.36 -8.15 0.52
C ARG A 35 0.34 -7.61 -0.72
N ALA A 36 1.69 -7.60 -0.72
CA ALA A 36 2.49 -7.04 -1.81
C ALA A 36 2.22 -7.71 -3.17
N GLY A 37 2.04 -9.03 -3.18
CA GLY A 37 1.75 -9.78 -4.41
C GLY A 37 0.45 -9.33 -5.08
N ASP A 38 -0.59 -9.06 -4.29
CA ASP A 38 -1.90 -8.66 -4.81
C ASP A 38 -1.81 -7.26 -5.43
N ILE A 39 -1.08 -6.33 -4.80
CA ILE A 39 -0.83 -4.99 -5.35
C ILE A 39 0.02 -5.05 -6.62
N HIS A 40 1.06 -5.88 -6.62
CA HIS A 40 1.93 -6.03 -7.77
C HIS A 40 1.16 -6.58 -8.98
N ALA A 41 0.32 -7.60 -8.77
CA ALA A 41 -0.52 -8.19 -9.80
C ALA A 41 -1.60 -7.22 -10.28
N ALA A 42 -2.28 -6.51 -9.38
CA ALA A 42 -3.37 -5.62 -9.75
C ALA A 42 -2.91 -4.37 -10.52
N LEU A 43 -1.65 -3.96 -10.35
CA LEU A 43 -1.04 -2.85 -11.09
C LEU A 43 -0.25 -3.30 -12.33
N ASP A 44 -0.29 -4.60 -12.66
CA ASP A 44 0.44 -5.21 -13.77
C ASP A 44 1.92 -4.80 -13.80
N LEU A 45 2.56 -4.84 -12.62
CA LEU A 45 3.94 -4.44 -12.49
C LEU A 45 4.86 -5.60 -12.89
N GLU A 46 6.01 -5.28 -13.47
CA GLU A 46 7.03 -6.27 -13.83
C GLU A 46 8.32 -6.00 -13.06
N ASN A 47 8.79 -6.99 -12.29
CA ASN A 47 10.02 -6.90 -11.50
C ASN A 47 10.05 -5.69 -10.54
N ARG A 48 8.90 -5.26 -10.00
CA ARG A 48 8.78 -4.08 -9.10
C ARG A 48 8.32 -4.40 -7.67
N LEU A 49 8.45 -5.63 -7.19
CA LEU A 49 8.14 -5.98 -5.79
C LEU A 49 8.80 -5.05 -4.75
N PRO A 50 10.11 -4.68 -4.88
CA PRO A 50 10.72 -3.74 -3.95
C PRO A 50 10.06 -2.36 -3.92
N ALA A 51 9.54 -1.89 -5.06
CA ALA A 51 8.82 -0.62 -5.13
C ALA A 51 7.48 -0.69 -4.41
N VAL A 52 6.77 -1.81 -4.52
CA VAL A 52 5.53 -2.07 -3.77
C VAL A 52 5.80 -2.08 -2.27
N CYS A 53 6.76 -2.88 -1.83
CA CYS A 53 7.10 -2.99 -0.41
C CYS A 53 7.58 -1.63 0.14
N GLY A 54 8.47 -0.93 -0.57
CA GLY A 54 8.96 0.37 -0.15
C GLY A 54 7.88 1.46 -0.13
N ALA A 55 6.89 1.40 -1.03
CA ALA A 55 5.76 2.32 -1.00
C ALA A 55 4.89 2.13 0.24
N LEU A 56 4.65 0.87 0.63
CA LEU A 56 3.84 0.48 1.79
C LEU A 56 4.58 0.62 3.13
N ASP A 57 5.90 0.44 3.16
CA ASP A 57 6.71 0.64 4.37
C ASP A 57 6.94 2.13 4.70
N ALA A 58 6.77 3.02 3.72
CA ALA A 58 7.07 4.44 3.89
C ALA A 58 6.12 5.10 4.89
N HIS A 59 6.69 5.81 5.88
CA HIS A 59 5.89 6.55 6.86
C HIS A 59 4.90 7.55 6.22
N LYS A 60 5.28 8.15 5.09
CA LYS A 60 4.42 9.02 4.28
C LYS A 60 3.10 8.35 3.90
N PHE A 61 3.10 7.05 3.55
CA PHE A 61 1.88 6.32 3.25
C PHE A 61 0.90 6.35 4.43
N TYR A 62 1.39 6.01 5.62
CA TYR A 62 0.56 5.97 6.83
C TYR A 62 -0.06 7.33 7.16
N VAL A 63 0.74 8.40 7.07
CA VAL A 63 0.30 9.77 7.33
C VAL A 63 -0.75 10.22 6.30
N GLU A 64 -0.50 10.01 5.01
CA GLU A 64 -1.38 10.48 3.95
C GLU A 64 -2.70 9.70 3.87
N SER A 65 -2.70 8.40 4.14
CA SER A 65 -3.93 7.60 4.17
C SER A 65 -4.63 7.65 5.53
N GLY A 66 -3.99 8.21 6.56
CA GLY A 66 -4.52 8.25 7.93
C GLY A 66 -4.69 6.85 8.54
N VAL A 67 -3.80 5.92 8.25
CA VAL A 67 -3.82 4.55 8.79
C VAL A 67 -2.62 4.32 9.69
N ALA A 68 -2.69 3.35 10.59
CA ALA A 68 -1.56 2.96 11.42
C ALA A 68 -1.13 1.52 11.11
N LEU A 69 0.18 1.29 10.94
CA LEU A 69 0.72 -0.07 10.83
C LEU A 69 0.59 -0.78 12.17
N THR A 70 -0.22 -1.84 12.22
CA THR A 70 -0.34 -2.69 13.42
C THR A 70 0.63 -3.87 13.34
N GLN A 71 0.86 -4.41 12.14
CA GLN A 71 1.74 -5.55 11.96
C GLN A 71 2.32 -5.63 10.54
N ARG A 72 3.61 -5.97 10.44
CA ARG A 72 4.27 -6.32 9.18
C ARG A 72 4.83 -7.75 9.26
N ARG A 73 4.48 -8.61 8.29
CA ARG A 73 4.92 -10.00 8.19
C ARG A 73 5.50 -10.32 6.82
N GLY A 74 6.36 -11.34 6.74
CA GLY A 74 6.97 -11.82 5.49
C GLY A 74 8.30 -11.13 5.15
N PRO A 75 8.89 -11.43 3.98
CA PRO A 75 10.21 -10.94 3.59
C PRO A 75 10.25 -9.40 3.46
N LYS A 76 11.44 -8.80 3.58
CA LYS A 76 11.65 -7.35 3.38
C LYS A 76 11.16 -6.90 2.00
N PHE A 77 11.53 -7.65 0.96
CA PHE A 77 11.04 -7.45 -0.41
C PHE A 77 10.54 -8.80 -0.94
N GLY A 78 9.23 -8.97 -1.08
CA GLY A 78 8.67 -10.19 -1.65
C GLY A 78 7.14 -10.20 -1.70
N ALA A 79 6.58 -11.06 -2.55
CA ALA A 79 5.13 -11.09 -2.82
C ALA A 79 4.26 -11.59 -1.65
N THR A 80 4.88 -12.25 -0.67
CA THR A 80 4.23 -12.72 0.57
C THR A 80 4.38 -11.72 1.72
N ALA A 81 4.92 -10.53 1.46
CA ALA A 81 4.94 -9.44 2.42
C ALA A 81 3.52 -8.91 2.66
N GLU A 82 3.15 -8.73 3.93
CA GLU A 82 1.81 -8.30 4.35
C GLU A 82 1.88 -7.21 5.42
N TRP A 83 1.04 -6.19 5.28
CA TRP A 83 0.84 -5.11 6.24
C TRP A 83 -0.59 -5.15 6.75
N THR A 84 -0.78 -5.37 8.05
CA THR A 84 -2.06 -5.16 8.71
C THR A 84 -2.11 -3.70 9.20
N LEU A 85 -3.15 -2.99 8.80
CA LEU A 85 -3.35 -1.57 9.02
C LEU A 85 -4.63 -1.36 9.84
N ALA A 86 -4.58 -0.46 10.81
CA ALA A 86 -5.76 0.09 11.46
C ALA A 86 -6.28 1.27 10.63
N LEU A 87 -7.59 1.31 10.40
CA LEU A 87 -8.27 2.24 9.49
C LEU A 87 -8.85 3.48 10.17
#